data_AF-A0AA37XEQ9-F1
#
_entry.id   AF-A0AA37XEQ9-F1
#
_cell.length_a   1.000
_cell.length_b   1.000
_cell.length_c   1.000
_cell.angle_alpha   90.00
_cell.angle_beta   90.00
_cell.angle_gamma   90.00
#
_symmetry.space_group_name_H-M   'P 1'
#
loop_
_entity.id
_entity.type
_entity.pdbx_description
1 polymer ?
#
loop_
_entity_poly.entity_id
_entity_poly.type
_entity_poly.pdbx_seq_one_letter_code
_entity_poly.pdbx_strand_id
1 'polypeptide(L)'
;MGDLGPLVPTLFAVVAIAVIAWQRWVVPARRRAGAVRTVPGQVVAATVVVSPSPIARGDTDPTRIGLHVDFEGRTATSWESSRLTPSKFRSRTVGWWHVRHAPCIQVPDRAGALARARAGGVTFDLDPPIPVQVHIGVDDRIMLD
;
A
#
# COMPACT_ATOMS: atom_id res chain seq x y z
N MET A 1 -33.82 -31.24 -1.91
CA MET A 1 -32.95 -30.59 -0.91
C MET A 1 -31.65 -30.29 -1.62
N GLY A 2 -31.44 -29.02 -1.99
CA GLY A 2 -30.32 -28.61 -2.87
C GLY A 2 -29.02 -28.55 -2.10
N ASP A 3 -28.07 -29.38 -2.50
CA ASP A 3 -26.73 -29.45 -1.92
C ASP A 3 -25.88 -28.31 -2.50
N LEU A 4 -25.99 -27.12 -1.90
CA LEU A 4 -25.22 -25.91 -2.26
C LEU A 4 -23.99 -25.73 -1.34
N GLY A 5 -23.47 -26.82 -0.77
CA GLY A 5 -22.36 -26.80 0.20
C GLY A 5 -21.00 -26.31 -0.34
N PRO A 6 -20.57 -26.64 -1.57
CA PRO A 6 -19.22 -26.26 -2.03
C PRO A 6 -19.16 -25.04 -2.95
N LEU A 7 -20.27 -24.58 -3.53
CA LEU A 7 -20.25 -23.53 -4.57
C LEU A 7 -19.89 -22.14 -4.04
N VAL A 8 -20.31 -21.83 -2.81
CA VAL A 8 -20.06 -20.52 -2.18
C VAL A 8 -18.56 -20.27 -1.95
N PRO A 9 -17.80 -21.14 -1.26
CA PRO A 9 -16.36 -20.92 -1.05
C PRO A 9 -15.56 -20.91 -2.36
N THR A 10 -15.95 -21.71 -3.36
CA THR A 10 -15.29 -21.71 -4.67
C THR A 10 -15.54 -20.41 -5.42
N LEU A 11 -16.77 -19.86 -5.39
CA LEU A 11 -17.07 -18.56 -6.00
C LEU A 11 -16.28 -17.43 -5.32
N PHE A 12 -16.17 -17.44 -3.98
CA PHE A 12 -15.35 -16.50 -3.24
C PHE A 12 -13.86 -16.61 -3.61
N ALA A 13 -13.34 -17.83 -3.76
CA ALA A 13 -11.96 -18.06 -4.18
C ALA A 13 -11.71 -17.55 -5.60
N VAL A 14 -12.62 -17.80 -6.54
CA VAL A 14 -12.52 -17.32 -7.93
C VAL A 14 -12.56 -15.79 -7.99
N VAL A 15 -13.48 -15.17 -7.26
CA VAL A 15 -13.55 -13.70 -7.16
C VAL A 15 -12.28 -13.14 -6.50
N ALA A 16 -11.77 -13.76 -5.44
CA ALA A 16 -10.54 -13.34 -4.79
C ALA A 16 -9.33 -13.45 -5.74
N ILE A 17 -9.21 -14.56 -6.48
CA ILE A 17 -8.16 -14.76 -7.49
C ILE A 17 -8.29 -13.71 -8.60
N ALA A 18 -9.50 -13.43 -9.08
CA ALA A 18 -9.74 -12.41 -10.09
C ALA A 18 -9.39 -11.00 -9.59
N VAL A 19 -9.73 -10.66 -8.34
CA VAL A 19 -9.34 -9.37 -7.73
C VAL A 19 -7.82 -9.30 -7.56
N ILE A 20 -7.17 -10.37 -7.10
CA ILE A 20 -5.70 -10.42 -6.96
C ILE A 20 -5.02 -10.28 -8.32
N ALA A 21 -5.51 -10.99 -9.34
CA ALA A 21 -4.99 -10.92 -10.70
C ALA A 21 -5.21 -9.52 -11.30
N TRP A 22 -6.39 -8.94 -11.11
CA TRP A 22 -6.67 -7.58 -11.57
C TRP A 22 -5.75 -6.56 -10.90
N GLN A 23 -5.55 -6.65 -9.59
CA GLN A 23 -4.67 -5.76 -8.83
C GLN A 23 -3.19 -5.93 -9.21
N ARG A 24 -2.72 -7.17 -9.44
CA ARG A 24 -1.32 -7.44 -9.77
C ARG A 24 -0.95 -7.14 -11.21
N TRP A 25 -1.89 -7.25 -12.16
CA TRP A 25 -1.55 -7.24 -13.58
C TRP A 25 -2.26 -6.12 -14.33
N VAL A 26 -3.56 -5.91 -14.09
CA VAL A 26 -4.36 -4.96 -14.86
C VAL A 26 -4.19 -3.53 -14.36
N VAL A 27 -4.12 -3.31 -13.04
CA VAL A 27 -3.92 -1.97 -12.47
C VAL A 27 -2.56 -1.38 -12.87
N PRO A 28 -1.42 -2.09 -12.75
CA PRO A 28 -0.13 -1.58 -13.22
C PRO A 28 -0.12 -1.33 -14.73
N ALA A 29 -0.70 -2.24 -15.53
CA ALA A 29 -0.77 -2.06 -16.98
C ALA A 29 -1.58 -0.81 -17.39
N ARG A 30 -2.70 -0.53 -16.71
CA ARG A 30 -3.48 0.70 -16.95
C ARG A 30 -2.74 1.95 -16.48
N ARG A 31 -2.02 1.88 -15.35
CA ARG A 31 -1.18 2.98 -14.86
C ARG A 31 -0.08 3.33 -15.87
N ARG A 32 0.55 2.31 -16.46
CA ARG A 32 1.53 2.46 -17.55
C ARG A 32 0.92 3.03 -18.82
N ALA A 33 -0.28 2.60 -19.19
CA ALA A 33 -0.95 3.07 -20.41
C ALA A 33 -1.35 4.56 -20.37
N GLY A 34 -1.54 5.14 -19.19
CA GLY A 34 -1.81 6.57 -19.01
C GLY A 34 -0.57 7.42 -18.75
N ALA A 35 0.62 6.82 -18.74
CA ALA A 35 1.87 7.51 -18.45
C ALA A 35 2.41 8.21 -19.70
N VAL A 36 2.69 9.51 -19.58
CA VAL A 36 3.38 10.29 -20.61
C VAL A 36 4.87 10.03 -20.55
N ARG A 37 5.41 9.81 -19.35
CA ARG A 37 6.84 9.58 -19.12
C ARG A 37 7.05 8.59 -17.98
N THR A 38 8.10 7.78 -18.10
CA THR A 38 8.56 6.89 -17.02
C THR A 38 9.99 7.25 -16.66
N VAL A 39 10.27 7.45 -15.37
CA VAL A 39 11.60 7.83 -14.87
C VAL A 39 11.99 6.93 -13.71
N PRO A 40 13.30 6.63 -13.53
CA PRO A 40 13.75 5.94 -12.33
C PRO A 40 13.58 6.84 -11.11
N GLY A 41 13.15 6.26 -10.01
CA GLY A 41 13.05 6.92 -8.71
C GLY A 41 13.34 5.96 -7.57
N GLN A 42 13.26 6.46 -6.35
CA GLN A 42 13.50 5.69 -5.15
C GLN A 42 12.50 6.09 -4.06
N VAL A 43 11.92 5.12 -3.38
CA VAL A 43 11.14 5.37 -2.17
C VAL A 43 12.11 5.48 -1.01
N VAL A 44 12.23 6.68 -0.46
CA VAL A 44 13.17 7.01 0.62
C VAL A 44 12.51 6.98 1.98
N ALA A 45 11.20 7.17 2.04
CA ALA A 45 10.45 7.15 3.27
C ALA A 45 9.00 6.70 3.04
N ALA A 46 8.33 6.34 4.12
CA ALA A 46 6.91 6.02 4.09
C ALA A 46 6.21 6.55 5.34
N THR A 47 5.08 7.21 5.15
CA THR A 47 4.18 7.65 6.23
C THR A 47 3.06 6.63 6.41
N VAL A 48 2.96 6.06 7.60
CA VAL A 48 1.89 5.14 7.99
C VAL A 48 0.86 5.90 8.80
N VAL A 49 -0.38 5.91 8.33
CA VAL A 49 -1.54 6.49 9.03
C VAL A 49 -2.53 5.37 9.33
N VAL A 50 -2.89 5.22 10.61
CA VAL A 50 -3.94 4.29 11.04
C VAL A 50 -5.23 5.09 11.18
N SER A 51 -6.12 4.96 10.21
CA SER A 51 -7.42 5.62 10.27
C SER A 51 -8.37 4.82 11.15
N PRO A 52 -9.17 5.46 12.02
CA PRO A 52 -10.19 4.78 12.82
C PRO A 52 -11.46 4.47 12.01
N SER A 53 -11.59 5.00 10.78
CA SER A 53 -12.78 4.82 9.94
C SER A 53 -12.60 3.64 8.98
N PRO A 54 -13.29 2.49 9.18
CA PRO A 54 -13.14 1.29 8.35
C PRO A 54 -13.26 1.61 6.85
N ILE A 55 -12.21 1.36 6.08
CA ILE A 55 -12.24 1.46 4.60
C ILE A 55 -13.01 0.25 4.02
N ALA A 56 -13.18 -0.82 4.80
CA ALA A 56 -14.02 -1.98 4.50
C ALA A 56 -14.61 -2.56 5.80
N ARG A 57 -15.80 -3.19 5.73
CA ARG A 57 -16.39 -3.91 6.88
C ARG A 57 -15.40 -4.97 7.39
N GLY A 58 -15.04 -4.88 8.67
CA GLY A 58 -14.12 -5.81 9.34
C GLY A 58 -12.66 -5.36 9.43
N ASP A 59 -12.32 -4.15 8.95
CA ASP A 59 -11.01 -3.53 9.24
C ASP A 59 -11.15 -2.59 10.43
N THR A 60 -10.74 -3.03 11.61
CA THR A 60 -10.89 -2.26 12.85
C THR A 60 -10.01 -1.01 12.89
N ASP A 61 -8.99 -0.92 12.03
CA ASP A 61 -7.98 0.16 12.03
C ASP A 61 -7.33 0.30 10.62
N PRO A 62 -8.06 0.70 9.56
CA PRO A 62 -7.52 0.74 8.21
C PRO A 62 -6.27 1.62 8.09
N THR A 63 -5.23 1.04 7.51
CA THR A 63 -3.95 1.72 7.37
C THR A 63 -3.75 2.25 5.96
N ARG A 64 -3.36 3.53 5.88
CA ARG A 64 -2.88 4.17 4.65
C ARG A 64 -1.37 4.35 4.75
N ILE A 65 -0.69 4.07 3.64
CA ILE A 65 0.75 4.22 3.49
C ILE A 65 0.97 5.30 2.43
N GLY A 66 1.59 6.41 2.82
CA GLY A 66 2.11 7.44 1.93
C GLY A 66 3.55 7.13 1.59
N LEU A 67 3.85 6.74 0.35
CA LEU A 67 5.21 6.46 -0.12
C LEU A 67 5.84 7.77 -0.60
N HIS A 68 6.93 8.18 0.03
CA HIS A 68 7.72 9.35 -0.39
C HIS A 68 8.76 8.91 -1.40
N VAL A 69 8.56 9.37 -2.63
CA VAL A 69 9.32 8.93 -3.81
C VAL A 69 10.16 10.10 -4.28
N ASP A 70 11.46 9.90 -4.30
CA ASP A 70 12.42 10.82 -4.89
C ASP A 70 12.71 10.41 -6.33
N PHE A 71 12.59 11.37 -7.25
CA PHE A 71 12.90 11.21 -8.66
C PHE A 71 13.27 12.56 -9.26
N GLU A 72 14.31 12.61 -10.10
CA GLU A 72 14.75 13.84 -10.80
C GLU A 72 14.89 15.10 -9.91
N GLY A 73 15.33 14.95 -8.65
CA GLY A 73 15.48 16.06 -7.72
C GLY A 73 14.16 16.60 -7.13
N ARG A 74 13.07 15.85 -7.28
CA ARG A 74 11.75 16.13 -6.69
C ARG A 74 11.33 14.99 -5.77
N THR A 75 10.59 15.33 -4.72
CA THR A 75 9.94 14.36 -3.83
C THR A 75 8.43 14.47 -3.99
N ALA A 76 7.76 13.34 -4.16
CA ALA A 76 6.31 13.29 -4.14
C ALA A 76 5.80 12.18 -3.24
N THR A 77 4.61 12.38 -2.66
CA THR A 77 3.96 11.38 -1.82
C THR A 77 2.81 10.73 -2.56
N SER A 78 2.88 9.41 -2.74
CA SER A 78 1.76 8.61 -3.25
C SER A 78 1.06 7.89 -2.12
N TRP A 79 -0.26 8.10 -1.98
CA TRP A 79 -1.06 7.49 -0.91
C TRP A 79 -1.79 6.26 -1.40
N GLU A 80 -1.56 5.13 -0.74
CA GLU A 80 -2.27 3.89 -1.02
C GLU A 80 -2.79 3.25 0.29
N SER A 81 -3.88 2.49 0.18
CA SER A 81 -4.26 1.60 1.29
C SER A 81 -3.19 0.53 1.44
N SER A 82 -2.86 0.13 2.68
CA SER A 82 -1.88 -0.93 2.93
C SER A 82 -2.18 -2.22 2.16
N ARG A 83 -3.44 -2.54 1.89
CA ARG A 83 -3.83 -3.71 1.09
C ARG A 83 -3.39 -3.61 -0.38
N LEU A 84 -3.47 -2.40 -0.93
CA LEU A 84 -3.11 -2.08 -2.32
C LEU A 84 -1.63 -1.75 -2.47
N THR A 85 -0.97 -1.34 -1.38
CA THR A 85 0.47 -1.11 -1.37
C THR A 85 1.23 -2.39 -1.68
N PRO A 86 2.21 -2.36 -2.61
CA PRO A 86 3.02 -3.52 -2.93
C PRO A 86 3.69 -4.13 -1.70
N SER A 87 3.76 -5.48 -1.66
CA SER A 87 4.23 -6.22 -0.48
C SER A 87 5.62 -5.79 -0.02
N LYS A 88 6.52 -5.43 -0.95
CA LYS A 88 7.89 -4.95 -0.68
C LYS A 88 7.95 -3.70 0.21
N PHE A 89 7.00 -2.78 0.07
CA PHE A 89 6.92 -1.58 0.92
C PHE A 89 6.20 -1.91 2.22
N ARG A 90 5.07 -2.61 2.11
CA ARG A 90 4.25 -2.97 3.26
C ARG A 90 5.02 -3.80 4.27
N SER A 91 5.77 -4.81 3.86
CA SER A 91 6.54 -5.68 4.77
C SER A 91 7.68 -4.95 5.48
N ARG A 92 8.13 -3.81 4.93
CA ARG A 92 9.15 -2.96 5.53
C ARG A 92 8.58 -1.86 6.41
N THR A 93 7.31 -1.51 6.24
CA THR A 93 6.66 -0.44 7.00
C THR A 93 5.65 -0.93 8.02
N VAL A 94 4.93 -2.03 7.76
CA VAL A 94 3.85 -2.57 8.60
C VAL A 94 4.05 -4.07 8.86
N GLY A 95 3.91 -4.49 10.12
CA GLY A 95 4.03 -5.89 10.52
C GLY A 95 2.83 -6.74 10.09
N TRP A 96 3.09 -7.97 9.61
CA TRP A 96 2.08 -8.87 9.05
C TRP A 96 1.39 -9.80 10.06
N TRP A 97 1.82 -9.82 11.33
CA TRP A 97 1.56 -10.96 12.22
C TRP A 97 0.18 -10.97 12.91
N HIS A 98 -0.88 -10.66 12.17
CA HIS A 98 -2.30 -10.81 12.53
C HIS A 98 -2.90 -9.62 13.34
N VAL A 99 -3.64 -8.78 12.62
CA VAL A 99 -4.62 -7.77 13.06
C VAL A 99 -4.08 -6.52 13.80
N ARG A 100 -2.77 -6.34 13.96
CA ARG A 100 -2.20 -5.06 14.42
C ARG A 100 -1.40 -4.40 13.32
N HIS A 101 -1.93 -3.31 12.77
CA HIS A 101 -1.26 -2.45 11.79
C HIS A 101 -0.13 -1.60 12.40
N ALA A 102 0.70 -2.22 13.23
CA ALA A 102 1.83 -1.56 13.84
C ALA A 102 2.98 -1.43 12.82
N PRO A 103 3.78 -0.37 12.90
CA PRO A 103 5.01 -0.28 12.14
C PRO A 103 5.93 -1.47 12.40
N CYS A 104 6.53 -2.07 11.36
CA CYS A 104 7.53 -3.13 11.54
C CYS A 104 8.96 -2.62 11.60
N ILE A 105 9.18 -1.35 11.27
CA ILE A 105 10.46 -0.67 11.51
C ILE A 105 10.66 -0.61 13.01
N GLN A 106 11.86 -1.00 13.46
CA GLN A 106 12.24 -0.97 14.86
C GLN A 106 12.15 0.46 15.36
N VAL A 107 11.07 0.78 16.08
CA VAL A 107 10.87 2.04 16.76
C VAL A 107 11.20 1.85 18.24
N PRO A 108 11.99 2.74 18.86
CA PRO A 108 12.31 2.66 20.28
C PRO A 108 11.05 2.61 21.18
N ASP A 109 9.98 3.28 20.75
CA ASP A 109 8.68 3.31 21.42
C ASP A 109 7.56 2.90 20.45
N ARG A 110 7.20 1.62 20.50
CA ARG A 110 6.11 1.06 19.70
C ARG A 110 4.74 1.65 20.05
N ALA A 111 4.49 1.93 21.33
CA ALA A 111 3.21 2.44 21.78
C ALA A 111 2.99 3.88 21.33
N GLY A 112 4.01 4.74 21.50
CA GLY A 112 3.98 6.10 20.99
C GLY A 112 3.94 6.18 19.47
N ALA A 113 4.61 5.27 18.75
CA ALA A 113 4.49 5.19 17.29
C ALA A 113 3.05 4.86 16.86
N LEU A 114 2.38 3.93 17.55
CA LEU A 114 0.97 3.61 17.26
C LEU A 114 0.05 4.80 17.58
N ALA A 115 0.29 5.49 18.69
CA ALA A 115 -0.48 6.69 19.04
C ALA A 115 -0.32 7.80 17.99
N ARG A 116 0.92 8.07 17.54
CA ARG A 116 1.20 9.04 16.47
C ARG A 116 0.57 8.61 15.13
N ALA A 117 0.63 7.33 14.80
CA ALA A 117 0.04 6.80 13.56
C ALA A 117 -1.49 7.01 13.53
N ARG A 118 -2.14 6.92 14.69
CA ARG A 118 -3.56 7.25 14.87
C ARG A 118 -3.86 8.75 14.91
N ALA A 119 -2.92 9.56 15.40
CA ALA A 119 -3.08 11.01 15.55
C ALA A 119 -2.80 11.82 14.28
N GLY A 120 -2.36 11.20 13.19
CA GLY A 120 -2.06 11.90 11.93
C GLY A 120 -0.98 11.24 11.07
N GLY A 121 -0.25 10.27 11.62
CA GLY A 121 0.72 9.46 10.88
C GLY A 121 2.08 9.35 11.56
N VAL A 122 2.87 8.36 11.15
CA VAL A 122 4.30 8.27 11.46
C VAL A 122 5.07 8.05 10.18
N THR A 123 6.07 8.90 9.95
CA THR A 123 7.00 8.75 8.83
C THR A 123 8.21 7.94 9.27
N PHE A 124 8.63 7.03 8.40
CA PHE A 124 9.82 6.22 8.57
C PHE A 124 10.71 6.34 7.36
N ASP A 125 12.00 6.49 7.59
CA ASP A 125 12.99 6.39 6.53
C ASP A 125 13.19 4.92 6.14
N LEU A 126 13.31 4.68 4.84
CA LEU A 126 13.61 3.39 4.27
C LEU A 126 15.09 3.34 3.95
N ASP A 127 15.85 2.66 4.81
CA ASP A 127 17.26 2.37 4.58
C ASP A 127 17.47 0.85 4.40
N PRO A 128 17.94 0.38 3.23
CA PRO A 128 18.23 1.16 2.02
C PRO A 128 16.94 1.65 1.33
N PRO A 129 16.99 2.74 0.53
CA PRO A 129 15.88 3.17 -0.33
C PRO A 129 15.43 2.06 -1.28
N ILE A 130 14.16 2.08 -1.69
CA ILE A 130 13.62 1.05 -2.59
C ILE A 130 13.54 1.62 -4.01
N PRO A 131 14.28 1.07 -4.98
CA PRO A 131 14.20 1.53 -6.36
C PRO A 131 12.82 1.24 -6.96
N VAL A 132 12.28 2.22 -7.68
CA VAL A 132 10.97 2.16 -8.33
C VAL A 132 11.01 2.79 -9.72
N GLN A 133 10.07 2.38 -10.56
CA GLN A 133 9.74 3.14 -11.76
C GLN A 133 8.59 4.09 -11.43
N VAL A 134 8.79 5.36 -11.76
CA VAL A 134 7.83 6.43 -11.53
C VAL A 134 7.18 6.75 -12.87
N HIS A 135 5.88 6.48 -12.98
CA HIS A 135 5.09 6.79 -14.15
C HIS A 135 4.38 8.13 -13.93
N ILE A 136 4.68 9.10 -14.78
CA ILE A 136 4.12 10.46 -14.74
C ILE A 136 3.01 10.54 -15.79
N GLY A 137 1.77 10.75 -15.33
CA GLY A 137 0.61 10.94 -16.19
C GLY A 137 0.48 12.36 -16.75
N VAL A 138 -0.53 12.58 -17.58
CA VAL A 138 -0.80 13.88 -18.25
C VAL A 138 -1.08 15.01 -17.25
N ASP A 139 -1.64 14.70 -16.08
CA ASP A 139 -1.96 15.65 -15.00
C ASP A 139 -0.88 15.75 -13.91
N ASP A 140 0.39 15.38 -14.22
CA ASP A 140 1.47 15.22 -13.24
C ASP A 140 1.16 14.21 -12.09
N ARG A 141 0.15 13.37 -12.30
CA ARG A 141 -0.16 12.27 -11.36
C ARG A 141 0.94 11.23 -11.41
N ILE A 142 1.45 10.90 -10.22
CA ILE A 142 2.55 9.96 -10.05
C ILE A 142 2.00 8.59 -9.69
N MET A 143 2.38 7.59 -10.47
CA MET A 143 2.00 6.19 -10.26
C MET A 143 3.27 5.35 -10.08
N LEU A 144 3.24 4.44 -9.12
CA LEU A 144 4.37 3.57 -8.77
C LEU A 144 4.09 2.13 -9.22
N ASP A 145 5.18 1.40 -9.49
CA ASP A 145 5.24 -0.02 -9.89
C ASP A 145 5.72 -0.95 -8.73
#